data_AF-A0A2D9SY23-F1
#
_entry.id   AF-A0A2D9SY23-F1
#
_cell.length_a   1.000
_cell.length_b   1.000
_cell.length_c   1.000
_cell.angle_alpha   90.00
_cell.angle_beta   90.00
_cell.angle_gamma   90.00
#
_symmetry.space_group_name_H-M   'P 1'
#
loop_
_entity.id
_entity.type
_entity.pdbx_description
1 polymer ?
#
loop_
_entity_poly.entity_id
_entity_poly.type
_entity_poly.pdbx_seq_one_letter_code
_entity_poly.pdbx_strand_id
1 'polypeptide(L)'
;TSTANTTVRPGANANGETSTANTTVRPGANANGETSTANTTVRPGATPRGETGTANTTVDTGAAGQPLTCRLQIARLPRNGYVVIEGTGFVPETTVKIGGVLAQIRGAVQPERISARVSRSGTVVVYRGDERATCGPITVIN
;
A
#
# COMPACT_ATOMS: atom_id res chain seq x y z
N THR A 1 0.57 -6.19 36.02
CA THR A 1 0.51 -6.49 34.56
C THR A 1 0.28 -5.20 33.82
N SER A 2 1.29 -4.74 33.08
CA SER A 2 1.16 -3.55 32.23
C SER A 2 0.87 -4.03 30.80
N THR A 3 -0.36 -3.81 30.34
CA THR A 3 -0.74 -4.09 28.95
C THR A 3 -0.38 -2.88 28.10
N ALA A 4 0.52 -3.05 27.14
CA ALA A 4 0.87 -1.98 26.20
C ALA A 4 0.30 -2.28 24.80
N ASN A 5 -0.30 -1.28 24.18
CA ASN A 5 -0.71 -1.33 22.78
C ASN A 5 0.28 -0.47 21.97
N THR A 6 1.04 -1.10 21.08
CA THR A 6 2.10 -0.41 20.32
C THR A 6 1.78 -0.49 18.82
N THR A 7 1.80 0.66 18.14
CA THR A 7 1.71 0.71 16.67
C THR A 7 3.04 1.20 16.11
N VAL A 8 3.72 0.34 15.36
CA VAL A 8 4.99 0.68 14.70
C VAL A 8 4.70 1.13 13.26
N ARG A 9 5.13 2.35 12.93
CA ARG A 9 4.89 3.00 11.63
C ARG A 9 6.08 2.81 10.69
N PRO A 10 5.90 2.95 9.37
CA PRO A 10 7.01 2.86 8.40
C PRO A 10 8.14 3.84 8.76
N GLY A 11 9.39 3.37 8.79
CA GLY A 11 10.55 4.16 9.20
C GLY A 11 10.72 4.39 10.71
N ALA A 12 9.84 3.83 11.55
CA ALA A 12 9.98 3.86 13.01
C ALA A 12 10.63 2.57 13.52
N ASN A 13 11.64 2.72 14.39
CA ASN A 13 12.12 1.64 15.26
C ASN A 13 11.39 1.79 16.59
N ALA A 14 10.62 0.77 16.98
CA ALA A 14 10.06 0.68 18.33
C ALA A 14 10.90 -0.33 19.12
N ASN A 15 11.53 0.14 20.19
CA ASN A 15 12.22 -0.67 21.19
C ASN A 15 11.41 -0.58 22.49
N GLY A 16 11.01 -1.71 23.06
CA GLY A 16 10.32 -1.72 24.34
C GLY A 16 10.14 -3.14 24.89
N GLU A 17 10.43 -3.29 26.18
CA GLU A 17 10.18 -4.51 26.95
C GLU A 17 8.81 -4.40 27.61
N THR A 18 7.91 -5.36 27.37
CA THR A 18 6.61 -5.42 28.08
C THR A 18 6.18 -6.86 28.35
N SER A 19 5.47 -7.10 29.46
CA SER A 19 5.01 -8.44 29.85
C SER A 19 3.79 -8.93 29.05
N THR A 20 2.99 -8.01 28.49
CA THR A 20 1.84 -8.34 27.62
C THR A 20 1.62 -7.20 26.62
N ALA A 21 1.69 -7.47 25.32
CA ALA A 21 1.56 -6.44 24.29
C ALA A 21 0.68 -6.86 23.10
N ASN A 22 -0.11 -5.92 22.59
CA ASN A 22 -0.67 -6.01 21.24
C ASN A 22 0.14 -5.08 20.32
N THR A 23 0.83 -5.67 19.34
CA THR A 23 1.72 -4.93 18.44
C THR A 23 1.19 -4.97 17.02
N THR A 24 1.01 -3.80 16.40
CA THR A 24 0.72 -3.69 14.95
C THR A 24 1.96 -3.17 14.23
N VAL A 25 2.48 -3.94 13.26
CA VAL A 25 3.66 -3.58 12.47
C VAL A 25 3.24 -3.27 11.02
N ARG A 26 3.57 -2.07 10.54
CA ARG A 26 3.27 -1.62 9.18
C ARG A 26 4.40 -1.97 8.19
N PRO A 27 4.11 -2.03 6.87
CA PRO A 27 5.13 -2.34 5.85
C PRO A 27 6.31 -1.35 5.92
N GLY A 28 7.55 -1.85 5.84
CA GLY A 28 8.76 -1.02 5.97
C GLY A 28 9.10 -0.55 7.40
N ALA A 29 8.50 -1.15 8.44
CA ALA A 29 8.85 -0.93 9.84
C ALA A 29 9.63 -2.13 10.41
N ASN A 30 10.63 -1.85 11.25
CA ASN A 30 11.32 -2.84 12.05
C ASN A 30 10.84 -2.73 13.49
N ALA A 31 10.33 -3.83 14.04
CA ALA A 31 9.98 -3.92 15.45
C ALA A 31 10.97 -4.88 16.12
N ASN A 32 11.70 -4.37 17.12
CA ASN A 32 12.61 -5.14 17.97
C ASN A 32 12.07 -5.07 19.40
N GLY A 33 11.59 -6.18 19.93
CA GLY A 33 11.10 -6.22 21.31
C GLY A 33 11.02 -7.65 21.83
N GLU A 34 11.45 -7.82 23.08
CA GLU A 34 11.25 -9.04 23.86
C GLU A 34 9.88 -8.94 24.55
N THR A 35 9.03 -9.97 24.40
CA THR A 35 7.70 -9.99 25.03
C THR A 35 7.32 -11.42 25.42
N SER A 36 6.87 -11.63 26.66
CA SER A 36 6.53 -12.95 27.20
C SER A 36 5.16 -13.48 26.74
N THR A 37 4.24 -12.62 26.29
CA THR A 37 2.95 -12.99 25.66
C THR A 37 2.50 -11.86 24.72
N ALA A 38 2.41 -12.13 23.42
CA ALA A 38 2.11 -11.10 22.41
C ALA A 38 1.08 -11.55 21.37
N ASN A 39 0.12 -10.67 21.04
CA ASN A 39 -0.62 -10.74 19.78
C ASN A 39 0.01 -9.75 18.80
N THR A 40 0.58 -10.26 17.71
CA THR A 40 1.27 -9.44 16.73
C THR A 40 0.50 -9.45 15.42
N THR A 41 0.06 -8.27 14.96
CA THR A 41 -0.50 -8.10 13.61
C THR A 41 0.56 -7.54 12.68
N VAL A 42 0.97 -8.31 11.68
CA VAL A 42 2.03 -7.95 10.73
C VAL A 42 1.41 -7.65 9.37
N ARG A 43 1.70 -6.49 8.79
CA ARG A 43 1.33 -6.19 7.39
C ARG A 43 2.39 -6.69 6.41
N PRO A 44 2.04 -7.16 5.20
CA PRO A 44 2.99 -7.64 4.21
C PRO A 44 4.12 -6.63 3.94
N GLY A 45 5.37 -7.11 3.93
CA GLY A 45 6.57 -6.26 3.78
C GLY A 45 7.16 -5.72 5.08
N ALA A 46 6.69 -6.19 6.25
CA ALA A 46 7.32 -5.96 7.54
C ALA A 46 8.06 -7.22 8.02
N THR A 47 9.30 -7.07 8.47
CA THR A 47 10.09 -8.13 9.12
C THR A 47 10.05 -7.93 10.63
N PRO A 48 9.26 -8.69 11.39
CA PRO A 48 9.43 -8.74 12.83
C PRO A 48 10.74 -9.46 13.17
N ARG A 49 11.59 -8.87 14.01
CA ARG A 49 12.74 -9.54 14.63
C ARG A 49 12.59 -9.43 16.15
N GLY A 50 12.00 -10.46 16.74
CA GLY A 50 11.91 -10.59 18.20
C GLY A 50 11.73 -12.05 18.58
N GLU A 51 12.52 -12.51 19.55
CA GLU A 51 12.28 -13.78 20.24
C GLU A 51 11.04 -13.59 21.12
N THR A 52 9.99 -14.39 20.87
CA THR A 52 8.75 -14.34 21.66
C THR A 52 8.41 -15.73 22.18
N GLY A 53 8.14 -15.83 23.48
CA GLY A 53 7.41 -16.96 24.06
C GLY A 53 5.93 -16.83 23.69
N THR A 54 5.30 -17.94 23.27
CA THR A 54 3.88 -18.07 22.88
C THR A 54 3.27 -16.82 22.23
N ALA A 55 3.51 -16.64 20.93
CA ALA A 55 2.97 -15.55 20.13
C ALA A 55 1.89 -16.03 19.15
N ASN A 56 0.74 -15.35 19.13
CA ASN A 56 -0.21 -15.44 18.01
C ASN A 56 0.15 -14.36 16.99
N THR A 57 0.63 -14.80 15.82
CA THR A 57 0.97 -13.89 14.71
C THR A 57 -0.16 -13.91 13.69
N THR A 58 -0.82 -12.78 13.49
CA THR A 58 -1.84 -12.60 12.45
C THR A 58 -1.25 -11.72 11.35
N VAL A 59 -1.25 -12.19 10.10
CA VAL A 59 -0.79 -11.37 8.97
C VAL A 59 -2.00 -10.61 8.41
N ASP A 60 -2.04 -9.28 8.58
CA ASP A 60 -3.03 -8.40 7.94
C ASP A 60 -2.57 -8.09 6.53
N THR A 61 -3.04 -8.88 5.56
CA THR A 61 -2.64 -8.78 4.14
C THR A 61 -2.96 -7.43 3.50
N GLY A 62 -3.79 -6.58 4.13
CA GLY A 62 -4.11 -5.24 3.64
C GLY A 62 -4.50 -5.18 2.15
N ALA A 63 -4.16 -4.07 1.49
CA ALA A 63 -4.37 -3.87 0.06
C ALA A 63 -3.67 -4.95 -0.81
N ALA A 64 -2.56 -5.52 -0.34
CA ALA A 64 -1.85 -6.57 -1.08
C ALA A 64 -2.64 -7.88 -1.17
N GLY A 65 -3.57 -8.13 -0.24
CA GLY A 65 -4.49 -9.28 -0.29
C GLY A 65 -5.75 -9.04 -1.13
N GLN A 66 -5.95 -7.83 -1.65
CA GLN A 66 -7.13 -7.49 -2.47
C GLN A 66 -6.85 -7.69 -3.96
N PRO A 67 -7.86 -8.09 -4.76
CA PRO A 67 -7.72 -8.14 -6.22
C PRO A 67 -7.40 -6.74 -6.78
N LEU A 68 -6.57 -6.68 -7.82
CA LEU A 68 -6.28 -5.42 -8.48
C LEU A 68 -7.46 -5.03 -9.36
N THR A 69 -8.15 -3.97 -8.98
CA THR A 69 -9.24 -3.39 -9.78
C THR A 69 -8.97 -1.92 -10.02
N CYS A 70 -9.52 -1.36 -11.11
CA CYS A 70 -9.48 0.07 -11.30
C CYS A 70 -10.60 0.59 -12.20
N ARG A 71 -10.93 1.86 -12.02
CA ARG A 71 -11.85 2.65 -12.86
C ARG A 71 -11.40 4.11 -12.91
N LEU A 72 -11.85 4.81 -13.94
CA LEU A 72 -11.61 6.24 -14.13
C LEU A 72 -12.80 7.04 -13.64
N GLN A 73 -12.55 8.16 -12.95
CA GLN A 73 -13.61 9.12 -12.64
C GLN A 73 -13.96 10.00 -13.86
N ILE A 74 -12.96 10.35 -14.68
CA ILE A 74 -13.10 11.26 -15.82
C ILE A 74 -12.29 10.72 -17.00
N ALA A 75 -12.85 10.80 -18.21
CA ALA A 75 -12.23 10.30 -19.44
C ALA A 75 -11.62 11.38 -20.35
N ARG A 76 -11.87 12.67 -20.11
CA ARG A 76 -11.33 13.79 -20.90
C ARG A 76 -10.56 14.74 -20.01
N LEU A 77 -9.27 14.93 -20.27
CA LEU A 77 -8.38 15.69 -19.40
C LEU A 77 -7.49 16.65 -20.19
N PRO A 78 -7.16 17.84 -19.66
CA PRO A 78 -6.23 18.74 -20.30
C PRO A 78 -4.83 18.12 -20.40
N ARG A 79 -4.06 18.53 -21.40
CA ARG A 79 -2.64 18.17 -21.51
C ARG A 79 -1.90 18.62 -20.24
N ASN A 80 -1.06 17.75 -19.67
CA ASN A 80 -0.40 17.94 -18.38
C ASN A 80 -1.31 17.92 -17.14
N GLY A 81 -2.61 17.60 -17.30
CA GLY A 81 -3.51 17.33 -16.18
C GLY A 81 -3.18 16.02 -15.45
N TYR A 82 -4.03 15.67 -14.49
CA TYR A 82 -3.91 14.44 -13.72
C TYR A 82 -5.21 13.63 -13.79
N VAL A 83 -5.08 12.35 -14.12
CA VAL A 83 -6.19 11.41 -14.03
C VAL A 83 -6.26 10.84 -12.62
N VAL A 84 -7.47 10.79 -12.07
CA VAL A 84 -7.76 10.09 -10.81
C VAL A 84 -8.24 8.69 -11.15
N ILE A 85 -7.54 7.70 -10.62
CA ILE A 85 -7.82 6.28 -10.78
C ILE A 85 -8.26 5.78 -9.41
N GLU A 86 -9.46 5.21 -9.35
CA GLU A 86 -10.00 4.57 -8.15
C GLU A 86 -9.99 3.05 -8.33
N GLY A 87 -9.85 2.30 -7.25
CA GLY A 87 -9.85 0.85 -7.33
C GLY A 87 -9.52 0.18 -6.01
N THR A 88 -8.98 -1.03 -6.08
CA THR A 88 -8.59 -1.82 -4.91
C THR A 88 -7.23 -2.44 -5.10
N GLY A 89 -6.58 -2.72 -3.98
CA GLY A 89 -5.30 -3.37 -3.92
C GLY A 89 -4.16 -2.60 -4.58
N PHE A 90 -4.22 -1.28 -4.51
CA PHE A 90 -3.07 -0.46 -4.83
C PHE A 90 -2.07 -0.50 -3.67
N VAL A 91 -0.80 -0.62 -4.02
CA VAL A 91 0.34 -0.67 -3.09
C VAL A 91 1.43 0.29 -3.56
N PRO A 92 2.40 0.69 -2.73
CA PRO A 92 3.44 1.65 -3.12
C PRO A 92 4.20 1.32 -4.41
N GLU A 93 4.32 0.04 -4.75
CA GLU A 93 5.00 -0.48 -5.95
C GLU A 93 4.11 -0.45 -7.21
N THR A 94 2.86 -0.02 -7.09
CA THR A 94 1.90 0.03 -8.20
C THR A 94 2.35 1.04 -9.26
N THR A 95 2.30 0.64 -10.53
CA THR A 95 2.64 1.51 -11.65
C THR A 95 1.44 1.75 -12.56
N VAL A 96 1.45 2.89 -13.27
CA VAL A 96 0.39 3.28 -14.20
C VAL A 96 0.98 3.47 -15.59
N LYS A 97 0.37 2.87 -16.61
CA LYS A 97 0.64 3.19 -18.02
C LYS A 97 -0.57 3.85 -18.66
N ILE A 98 -0.33 4.90 -19.45
CA ILE A 98 -1.34 5.62 -20.22
C ILE A 98 -0.97 5.52 -21.70
N GLY A 99 -1.81 4.84 -22.48
CA GLY A 99 -1.51 4.56 -23.89
C GLY A 99 -0.19 3.80 -24.06
N GLY A 100 0.13 2.90 -23.14
CA GLY A 100 1.37 2.12 -23.15
C GLY A 100 2.62 2.81 -22.58
N VAL A 101 2.57 4.11 -22.28
CA VAL A 101 3.69 4.87 -21.70
C VAL A 101 3.55 4.94 -20.19
N LEU A 102 4.65 4.70 -19.46
CA LEU A 102 4.68 4.84 -18.00
C LEU A 102 4.32 6.29 -17.60
N ALA A 103 3.30 6.43 -16.78
CA ALA A 103 2.84 7.73 -16.28
C ALA A 103 3.47 8.04 -14.93
N GLN A 104 3.78 9.31 -14.72
CA GLN A 104 4.28 9.79 -13.43
C GLN A 104 3.13 9.82 -12.41
N ILE A 105 3.26 9.09 -11.31
CA ILE A 105 2.32 9.16 -10.19
C ILE A 105 2.64 10.39 -9.33
N ARG A 106 1.60 11.15 -8.95
CA ARG A 106 1.69 12.28 -8.06
C ARG A 106 1.39 11.84 -6.63
N GLY A 107 2.38 11.97 -5.76
CA GLY A 107 2.25 11.65 -4.33
C GLY A 107 2.30 10.15 -4.04
N ALA A 108 1.97 9.78 -2.82
CA ALA A 108 1.94 8.38 -2.40
C ALA A 108 0.74 7.66 -3.01
N VAL A 109 0.96 6.42 -3.48
CA VAL A 109 -0.12 5.51 -3.86
C VAL A 109 -0.93 5.16 -2.62
N GLN A 110 -2.24 5.38 -2.68
CA GLN A 110 -3.17 4.98 -1.64
C GLN A 110 -3.86 3.68 -2.05
N PRO A 111 -4.26 2.81 -1.10
CA PRO A 111 -4.91 1.53 -1.37
C PRO A 111 -6.06 1.54 -2.39
N GLU A 112 -6.76 2.67 -2.48
CA GLU A 112 -7.96 2.82 -3.30
C GLU A 112 -7.87 3.97 -4.32
N ARG A 113 -6.75 4.71 -4.34
CA ARG A 113 -6.63 5.90 -5.17
C ARG A 113 -5.21 6.18 -5.66
N ILE A 114 -5.09 6.46 -6.96
CA ILE A 114 -3.86 6.93 -7.61
C ILE A 114 -4.17 8.20 -8.40
N SER A 115 -3.25 9.17 -8.36
CA SER A 115 -3.26 10.33 -9.25
C SER A 115 -2.07 10.24 -10.20
N ALA A 116 -2.30 10.15 -11.51
CA ALA A 116 -1.25 9.99 -12.50
C ALA A 116 -1.26 11.13 -13.52
N ARG A 117 -0.10 11.65 -13.87
CA ARG A 117 0.05 12.73 -14.86
C ARG A 117 -0.31 12.23 -16.25
N VAL A 118 -1.12 13.01 -16.95
CA VAL A 118 -1.56 12.71 -18.30
C VAL A 118 -0.67 13.44 -19.30
N SER A 119 0.04 12.68 -20.12
CA SER A 119 0.88 13.19 -21.23
C SER A 119 0.29 12.92 -22.61
N ARG A 120 -0.60 11.92 -22.73
CA ARG A 120 -1.20 11.48 -24.00
C ARG A 120 -2.53 10.77 -23.80
N SER A 121 -3.31 10.68 -24.88
CA SER A 121 -4.51 9.85 -24.94
C SER A 121 -4.15 8.35 -24.97
N GLY A 122 -5.11 7.51 -24.56
CA GLY A 122 -4.99 6.06 -24.66
C GLY A 122 -5.59 5.34 -23.45
N THR A 123 -5.48 4.03 -23.44
CA THR A 123 -5.97 3.19 -22.34
C THR A 123 -5.09 3.36 -21.09
N VAL A 124 -5.74 3.58 -19.95
CA VAL A 124 -5.12 3.60 -18.64
C VAL A 124 -5.09 2.17 -18.10
N VAL A 125 -3.90 1.73 -17.71
CA VAL A 125 -3.66 0.39 -17.16
C VAL A 125 -2.82 0.52 -15.90
N VAL A 126 -3.25 -0.16 -14.84
CA VAL A 126 -2.55 -0.23 -13.56
C VAL A 126 -1.89 -1.62 -13.44
N TYR A 127 -0.67 -1.65 -12.91
CA TYR A 127 0.10 -2.87 -12.69
C TYR A 127 0.56 -2.98 -11.24
N ARG A 128 0.49 -4.20 -10.70
CA ARG A 128 1.04 -4.58 -9.39
C ARG A 128 1.83 -5.88 -9.58
N GLY A 129 3.16 -5.78 -9.70
CA GLY A 129 3.97 -6.92 -10.16
C GLY A 129 3.49 -7.39 -11.54
N ASP A 130 3.09 -8.65 -11.63
CA ASP A 130 2.54 -9.26 -12.86
C ASP A 130 1.03 -9.07 -13.03
N GLU A 131 0.33 -8.64 -11.97
CA GLU A 131 -1.11 -8.40 -12.03
C GLU A 131 -1.41 -7.10 -12.79
N ARG A 132 -2.46 -7.13 -13.61
CA ARG A 132 -2.86 -6.01 -14.48
C ARG A 132 -4.35 -5.72 -14.36
N ALA A 133 -4.70 -4.47 -14.16
CA ALA A 133 -6.06 -3.97 -14.25
C ALA A 133 -6.19 -2.89 -15.34
N THR A 134 -7.20 -3.02 -16.21
CA THR A 134 -7.50 -2.03 -17.26
C THR A 134 -8.60 -1.10 -16.80
N CYS A 135 -8.30 0.20 -16.67
CA CYS A 135 -9.20 1.16 -16.02
C CYS A 135 -10.14 1.87 -16.99
N GLY A 136 -9.77 1.92 -18.27
CA GLY A 136 -10.53 2.54 -19.35
C GLY A 136 -9.71 3.51 -20.19
N PRO A 137 -10.28 4.05 -21.27
CA PRO A 137 -9.62 5.03 -22.14
C PRO A 137 -9.70 6.45 -21.58
N ILE A 138 -8.67 7.25 -21.83
CA ILE A 138 -8.71 8.71 -21.70
C ILE A 138 -8.37 9.41 -23.01
N THR A 139 -8.91 10.61 -23.18
CA THR A 139 -8.61 11.54 -24.26
C THR A 139 -8.00 12.81 -23.68
N VAL A 140 -6.86 13.23 -24.22
CA VAL A 140 -6.26 14.52 -23.93
C VAL A 140 -6.90 15.59 -24.79
N ILE A 141 -7.40 16.63 -24.15
CA ILE A 141 -7.86 17.87 -24.79
C ILE A 141 -6.77 18.94 -24.63
N ASN A 142 -6.58 19.75 -25.67
CA ASN A 142 -5.67 20.88 -25.65
C ASN A 142 -6.34 22.11 -25.03
#